data_AF-A0A3S4LDJ5-F1
#
_entry.id   AF-A0A3S4LDJ5-F1
#
_cell.length_a   1.000
_cell.length_b   1.000
_cell.length_c   1.000
_cell.angle_alpha   90.00
_cell.angle_beta   90.00
_cell.angle_gamma   90.00
#
_symmetry.space_group_name_H-M   'P 1'
#
loop_
_entity.id
_entity.type
_entity.pdbx_description
1 polymer ?
#
loop_
_entity_poly.entity_id
_entity_poly.type
_entity_poly.pdbx_seq_one_letter_code
_entity_poly.pdbx_strand_id
1 'polypeptide(L)'
;MLFRDASGRYCASLAGYRFLSAFQPIFYKGGSLFGHEALLRVVDEGGEWRPPDRFLASLAPGMALEADRLARLIHVRNFAQSGQGGCLCLNLMPATVQEDQSGRTHLPLLNSMLQSVELDSGG
;
A
#
# COMPACT_ATOMS: atom_id res chain seq x y z
N MET A 1 5.04 -10.10 -6.83
CA MET A 1 5.27 -11.09 -5.75
C MET A 1 5.31 -10.38 -4.39
N LEU A 2 4.67 -10.94 -3.36
CA LEU A 2 4.77 -10.45 -1.97
C LEU A 2 5.85 -11.23 -1.22
N PHE A 3 6.61 -10.56 -0.35
CA PHE A 3 7.63 -11.18 0.48
C PHE A 3 7.87 -10.37 1.75
N ARG A 4 8.66 -10.90 2.69
CA ARG A 4 9.16 -10.17 3.86
C ARG A 4 10.64 -9.85 3.68
N ASP A 5 11.05 -8.63 4.00
CA ASP A 5 12.47 -8.27 4.04
C ASP A 5 13.16 -8.85 5.29
N ALA A 6 14.48 -8.64 5.41
CA ALA A 6 15.26 -9.12 6.56
C ALA A 6 14.81 -8.55 7.91
N SER A 7 14.08 -7.42 7.91
CA SER A 7 13.48 -6.82 9.11
C SER A 7 12.05 -7.32 9.37
N GLY A 8 11.57 -8.26 8.57
CA GLY A 8 10.21 -8.81 8.66
C GLY A 8 9.13 -7.88 8.09
N ARG A 9 9.47 -6.78 7.41
CA ARG A 9 8.46 -5.90 6.80
C ARG A 9 7.95 -6.50 5.51
N TYR A 10 6.65 -6.36 5.25
CA TYR A 10 6.05 -6.77 3.99
C TYR A 10 6.52 -5.85 2.86
N CYS A 11 7.00 -6.46 1.79
CA CYS A 11 7.40 -5.81 0.55
C CYS A 11 6.68 -6.49 -0.62
N ALA A 12 6.64 -5.79 -1.75
CA ALA A 12 6.20 -6.37 -3.01
C ALA A 12 7.26 -6.16 -4.08
N SER A 13 7.28 -7.02 -5.08
CA SER A 13 8.00 -6.82 -6.33
C SER A 13 7.06 -6.89 -7.52
N LEU A 14 7.26 -6.01 -8.50
CA LEU A 14 6.53 -6.01 -9.76
C LEU A 14 7.42 -5.36 -10.84
N ALA A 15 7.58 -6.04 -11.97
CA ALA A 15 8.31 -5.52 -13.14
C ALA A 15 9.73 -5.00 -12.83
N GLY A 16 10.47 -5.70 -11.97
CA GLY A 16 11.82 -5.30 -11.55
C GLY A 16 11.85 -4.25 -10.43
N TYR A 17 10.70 -3.68 -10.06
CA TYR A 17 10.63 -2.71 -8.97
C TYR A 17 10.28 -3.38 -7.66
N ARG A 18 10.84 -2.86 -6.56
CA ARG A 18 10.54 -3.22 -5.18
C ARG A 18 9.74 -2.12 -4.51
N PHE A 19 8.68 -2.50 -3.81
CA PHE A 19 7.79 -1.60 -3.09
C PHE A 19 7.99 -1.71 -1.59
N LEU A 20 8.05 -0.56 -0.93
CA LEU A 20 8.12 -0.41 0.52
C LEU A 20 7.05 0.57 1.00
N SER A 21 6.73 0.49 2.29
CA SER A 21 5.81 1.41 2.98
C SER A 21 6.57 2.46 3.78
N ALA A 22 6.17 3.71 3.67
CA ALA A 22 6.49 4.76 4.62
C ALA A 22 5.18 5.32 5.22
N PHE A 23 5.19 5.66 6.50
CA PHE A 23 4.01 6.18 7.20
C PHE A 23 4.29 7.60 7.70
N GLN A 24 3.55 8.58 7.20
CA GLN A 24 3.68 9.96 7.61
C GLN A 24 2.57 10.28 8.64
N PRO A 25 2.91 10.70 9.87
CA PRO A 25 1.89 11.02 10.86
C PRO A 25 1.11 12.28 10.47
N ILE A 26 -0.20 12.23 10.71
CA ILE A 26 -1.14 13.33 10.55
C ILE A 26 -1.62 13.71 11.95
N PHE A 27 -1.53 15.00 12.28
CA PHE A 27 -1.97 15.54 13.56
C PHE A 27 -3.19 16.43 13.38
N TYR A 28 -4.09 16.39 14.36
CA TYR A 28 -5.08 17.46 14.50
C TYR A 28 -4.38 18.78 14.78
N LYS A 29 -5.07 19.91 14.54
CA LYS A 29 -4.55 21.25 14.86
C LYS A 29 -4.13 21.39 16.34
N GLY A 30 -4.75 20.62 17.23
CA GLY A 30 -4.41 20.57 18.66
C GLY A 30 -3.19 19.72 19.01
N GLY A 31 -2.52 19.09 18.03
CA GLY A 31 -1.29 18.31 18.22
C GLY A 31 -1.50 16.84 18.59
N SER A 32 -2.74 16.39 18.81
CA SER A 32 -3.03 14.96 18.97
C SER A 32 -2.92 14.21 17.64
N LEU A 33 -2.44 12.97 17.69
CA LEU A 33 -2.32 12.10 16.52
C LEU A 33 -3.71 11.76 15.98
N PHE A 34 -3.96 12.05 14.71
CA PHE A 34 -5.14 11.58 13.97
C PHE A 34 -4.90 10.17 13.41
N GLY A 35 -3.73 9.97 12.82
CA GLY A 35 -3.41 8.75 12.09
C GLY A 35 -2.17 8.93 11.23
N HIS A 36 -2.05 8.12 10.19
CA HIS A 36 -0.91 8.10 9.29
C HIS A 36 -1.35 8.04 7.83
N GLU A 37 -0.64 8.76 6.96
CA GLU A 37 -0.69 8.55 5.52
C GLU A 37 0.31 7.47 5.11
N ALA A 38 -0.16 6.46 4.39
CA ALA A 38 0.70 5.46 3.78
C ALA A 38 1.22 5.96 2.43
N LEU A 39 2.54 6.00 2.30
CA LEU A 39 3.24 6.47 1.12
C LEU A 39 4.04 5.32 0.51
N LEU A 40 3.82 5.10 -0.79
CA LEU A 40 4.60 4.16 -1.57
C LEU A 40 6.05 4.65 -1.69
N ARG A 41 6.98 3.71 -1.59
CA ARG A 41 8.40 3.89 -1.85
C ARG A 41 8.82 2.83 -2.86
N VAL A 42 9.38 3.27 -3.99
CA VAL A 42 9.73 2.40 -5.12
C VAL A 42 11.23 2.42 -5.34
N VAL A 43 11.82 1.25 -5.43
CA VAL A 43 13.24 1.05 -5.77
C VAL A 43 13.30 0.22 -7.04
N ASP A 44 14.11 0.60 -8.02
CA ASP A 44 14.32 -0.22 -9.21
C ASP A 44 15.37 -1.32 -8.98
N GLU A 45 15.63 -2.14 -10.02
CA GLU A 45 16.62 -3.22 -9.95
C GLU A 45 18.05 -2.74 -9.66
N GLY A 46 18.36 -1.49 -10.04
CA GLY A 46 19.65 -0.85 -9.78
C GLY A 46 19.80 -0.32 -8.36
N GLY A 47 18.73 -0.34 -7.55
CA GLY A 47 18.73 0.22 -6.21
C GLY A 47 18.35 1.70 -6.15
N GLU A 48 17.96 2.31 -7.28
CA GLU A 48 17.62 3.73 -7.35
C GLU A 48 16.17 4.00 -6.94
N TRP A 49 15.97 5.06 -6.17
CA TRP A 49 14.64 5.48 -5.75
C TRP A 49 13.88 6.11 -6.92
N ARG A 50 12.66 5.64 -7.13
CA ARG A 50 11.76 6.17 -8.16
C ARG A 50 10.58 6.91 -7.52
N PRO A 51 10.24 8.13 -8.00
CA PRO A 51 9.02 8.82 -7.60
C PRO A 51 7.79 7.94 -7.91
N PRO A 52 6.91 7.66 -6.93
CA PRO A 52 5.77 6.75 -7.13
C PRO A 52 4.83 7.16 -8.27
N ASP A 53 4.59 8.46 -8.41
CA ASP A 53 3.76 9.05 -9.48
C ASP A 53 4.36 8.77 -10.87
N ARG A 54 5.67 9.01 -11.04
CA ARG A 54 6.38 8.74 -12.30
C ARG A 54 6.46 7.24 -12.60
N PHE A 55 6.67 6.44 -11.56
CA PHE A 55 6.67 4.98 -11.68
C PHE A 55 5.31 4.47 -12.17
N LEU A 56 4.21 4.83 -11.51
CA LEU A 56 2.87 4.38 -11.89
C LEU A 56 2.50 4.85 -13.30
N ALA A 57 2.86 6.09 -13.67
CA ALA A 57 2.64 6.61 -15.02
C ALA A 57 3.46 5.90 -16.10
N SER A 58 4.57 5.25 -15.75
CA SER A 58 5.43 4.51 -16.68
C SER A 58 4.93 3.10 -17.00
N LEU A 59 3.99 2.58 -16.20
CA LEU A 59 3.45 1.23 -16.37
C LEU A 59 2.31 1.19 -17.38
N ALA A 60 2.13 0.03 -18.02
CA ALA A 60 0.91 -0.25 -18.76
C ALA A 60 -0.31 -0.21 -17.81
N PRO A 61 -1.51 0.21 -18.27
CA PRO A 61 -2.66 0.45 -17.38
C PRO A 61 -3.00 -0.69 -16.42
N GLY A 62 -3.05 -1.94 -16.91
CA GLY A 62 -3.33 -3.10 -16.05
C GLY A 62 -2.25 -3.37 -15.00
N MET A 63 -0.98 -3.10 -15.33
CA MET A 63 0.13 -3.22 -14.39
C MET A 63 0.12 -2.09 -13.36
N ALA A 64 -0.27 -0.88 -13.75
CA ALA A 64 -0.41 0.24 -12.81
C ALA A 64 -1.49 -0.06 -11.76
N LEU A 65 -2.61 -0.65 -12.18
CA LEU A 65 -3.67 -1.12 -11.28
C LEU A 65 -3.19 -2.22 -10.32
N GLU A 66 -2.42 -3.19 -10.83
CA GLU A 66 -1.82 -4.23 -9.98
C GLU A 66 -0.80 -3.62 -8.99
N ALA A 67 0.03 -2.67 -9.43
CA ALA A 67 0.97 -1.97 -8.58
C ALA A 67 0.27 -1.21 -7.44
N ASP A 68 -0.82 -0.50 -7.76
CA ASP A 68 -1.63 0.24 -6.79
C ASP A 68 -2.30 -0.70 -5.76
N ARG A 69 -2.80 -1.86 -6.21
CA ARG A 69 -3.34 -2.90 -5.31
C ARG A 69 -2.26 -3.48 -4.39
N LEU A 70 -1.08 -3.80 -4.93
CA LEU A 70 0.05 -4.32 -4.15
C LEU A 70 0.56 -3.30 -3.13
N ALA A 71 0.63 -2.02 -3.51
CA ALA A 71 1.00 -0.93 -2.62
C ALA A 71 0.06 -0.87 -1.40
N ARG A 72 -1.25 -0.88 -1.61
CA ARG A 72 -2.23 -0.90 -0.51
C ARG A 72 -2.10 -2.14 0.36
N LEU A 73 -1.91 -3.31 -0.24
CA LEU A 73 -1.77 -4.56 0.51
C LEU A 73 -0.56 -4.52 1.46
N ILE A 74 0.61 -4.07 0.99
CA ILE A 74 1.78 -3.94 1.87
C ILE A 74 1.60 -2.84 2.91
N HIS A 75 0.89 -1.75 2.58
CA HIS A 75 0.61 -0.67 3.52
C HIS A 75 -0.25 -1.15 4.70
N VAL A 76 -1.35 -1.84 4.43
CA VAL A 76 -2.24 -2.34 5.48
C VAL A 76 -1.51 -3.35 6.37
N ARG A 77 -0.78 -4.29 5.78
CA ARG A 77 -0.03 -5.31 6.53
C ARG A 77 1.08 -4.71 7.39
N ASN A 78 1.87 -3.78 6.84
CA ASN A 78 2.92 -3.12 7.60
C ASN A 78 2.37 -2.21 8.70
N PHE A 79 1.25 -1.53 8.45
CA PHE A 79 0.61 -0.69 9.46
C PHE A 79 0.10 -1.55 10.62
N ALA A 80 -0.62 -2.63 10.33
CA ALA A 80 -1.10 -3.55 11.35
C ALA A 80 0.05 -4.17 12.17
N GLN A 81 1.12 -4.62 11.50
CA GLN A 81 2.32 -5.15 12.17
C GLN A 81 3.01 -4.11 13.06
N SER A 82 2.97 -2.83 12.71
CA SER A 82 3.65 -1.78 13.46
C SER A 82 3.00 -1.48 14.83
N GLY A 83 1.76 -1.91 15.06
CA GLY A 83 1.00 -1.60 16.28
C GLY A 83 0.67 -0.11 16.45
N GLN A 84 0.88 0.71 15.41
CA GLN A 84 0.55 2.13 15.45
C GLN A 84 -0.96 2.33 15.51
N GLY A 85 -1.39 3.28 16.35
CA GLY A 85 -2.79 3.66 16.47
C GLY A 85 -3.22 4.74 15.47
N GLY A 86 -4.53 5.01 15.46
CA GLY A 86 -5.14 6.05 14.63
C GLY A 86 -5.57 5.56 13.24
N CYS A 87 -6.10 6.48 12.43
CA CYS A 87 -6.57 6.17 11.09
C CYS A 87 -5.41 5.89 10.12
N LEU A 88 -5.61 4.99 9.16
CA LEU A 88 -4.68 4.80 8.04
C LEU A 88 -5.29 5.42 6.78
N CYS A 89 -4.66 6.48 6.27
CA CYS A 89 -5.01 7.09 4.98
C CYS A 89 -4.23 6.39 3.86
N LEU A 90 -4.96 5.88 2.87
CA LEU A 90 -4.41 5.16 1.72
C LEU A 90 -4.58 5.99 0.44
N ASN A 91 -3.51 6.02 -0.36
CA ASN A 91 -3.53 6.56 -1.71
C ASN A 91 -4.06 5.51 -2.70
N LEU A 92 -4.78 5.96 -3.73
CA LEU A 92 -5.33 5.12 -4.78
C LEU A 92 -5.32 5.85 -6.13
N MET A 93 -5.15 5.12 -7.21
CA MET A 93 -5.32 5.67 -8.55
C MET A 93 -6.81 5.82 -8.89
N PRO A 94 -7.23 6.87 -9.63
CA PRO A 94 -8.61 7.01 -10.06
C PRO A 94 -9.12 5.79 -10.86
N ALA A 95 -8.26 5.23 -11.71
CA ALA A 95 -8.56 4.04 -12.50
C ALA A 95 -8.87 2.81 -11.62
N THR A 96 -8.24 2.69 -10.45
CA THR A 96 -8.51 1.62 -9.49
C THR A 96 -9.94 1.70 -8.95
N VAL A 97 -10.45 2.91 -8.72
CA VAL A 97 -11.84 3.10 -8.32
C VAL A 97 -12.79 2.78 -9.48
N GLN A 98 -12.41 3.06 -10.72
CA GLN A 98 -13.26 2.86 -11.90
C GLN A 98 -13.34 1.41 -12.36
N GLU A 99 -12.25 0.65 -12.31
CA GLU A 99 -12.28 -0.79 -12.58
C GLU A 99 -13.26 -1.50 -11.62
N ASP A 100 -13.36 -0.99 -10.40
CA ASP A 100 -14.30 -1.43 -9.37
C ASP A 100 -15.77 -1.02 -9.64
N GLN A 101 -15.98 0.01 -10.45
CA GLN A 101 -17.30 0.56 -10.80
C GLN A 101 -18.03 -0.24 -11.87
N SER A 102 -17.47 -1.35 -12.36
CA SER A 102 -18.26 -2.39 -13.03
C SER A 102 -19.23 -3.11 -12.08
N GLY A 103 -19.26 -2.76 -10.78
CA GLY A 103 -20.55 -2.45 -10.17
C GLY A 103 -20.71 -2.50 -8.64
N ARG A 104 -19.85 -3.14 -7.83
CA ARG A 104 -20.19 -3.37 -6.40
C ARG A 104 -19.06 -3.53 -5.34
N THR A 105 -17.76 -3.33 -5.59
CA THR A 105 -16.78 -4.13 -4.82
C THR A 105 -15.51 -3.48 -4.24
N HIS A 106 -15.39 -2.15 -4.10
CA HIS A 106 -14.19 -1.57 -3.43
C HIS A 106 -14.08 -1.98 -1.96
N LEU A 107 -15.21 -1.99 -1.26
CA LEU A 107 -15.28 -2.52 0.09
C LEU A 107 -14.85 -3.99 0.15
N PRO A 108 -15.36 -4.90 -0.69
CA PRO A 108 -14.90 -6.29 -0.76
C PRO A 108 -13.39 -6.49 -0.97
N LEU A 109 -12.72 -5.71 -1.83
CA LEU A 109 -11.26 -5.78 -1.96
C LEU A 109 -10.57 -5.30 -0.68
N LEU A 110 -11.00 -4.17 -0.13
CA LEU A 110 -10.46 -3.62 1.12
C LEU A 110 -10.69 -4.60 2.29
N ASN A 111 -11.87 -5.20 2.37
CA ASN A 111 -12.25 -6.21 3.35
C ASN A 111 -11.41 -7.47 3.18
N SER A 112 -11.15 -7.90 1.95
CA SER A 112 -10.23 -9.03 1.70
C SER A 112 -8.81 -8.70 2.17
N MET A 113 -8.35 -7.46 1.97
CA MET A 113 -7.06 -7.01 2.49
C MET A 113 -7.04 -6.99 4.03
N LEU A 114 -8.09 -6.48 4.66
CA LEU A 114 -8.24 -6.46 6.13
C LEU A 114 -8.33 -7.88 6.71
N GLN A 115 -9.11 -8.78 6.10
CA GLN A 115 -9.17 -10.19 6.49
C GLN A 115 -7.82 -10.87 6.33
N SER A 116 -7.06 -10.55 5.27
CA SER A 116 -5.70 -11.09 5.10
C SER A 116 -4.75 -10.68 6.22
N VAL A 117 -5.02 -9.57 6.91
CA VAL A 117 -4.24 -9.11 8.06
C VAL A 117 -4.68 -9.86 9.31
N GLU A 118 -5.99 -10.06 9.50
CA GLU A 118 -6.54 -10.85 10.62
C GLU A 118 -6.04 -12.31 10.59
N LEU A 119 -5.95 -12.90 9.39
CA LEU A 119 -5.39 -14.24 9.17
C LEU A 119 -3.91 -14.34 9.57
N ASP A 120 -3.14 -13.25 9.43
CA ASP A 120 -1.72 -13.22 9.84
C ASP A 120 -1.55 -13.03 11.37
N SER A 121 -2.60 -12.63 12.09
CA SER A 121 -2.64 -12.51 13.56
C SER A 121 -3.21 -13.75 14.29
N GLY A 122 -3.61 -14.78 13.55
CA GLY A 122 -4.18 -16.03 14.08
C GLY A 122 -3.17 -17.18 14.24
N GLY A 123 -1.96 -16.90 14.75
CA GLY A 123 -0.89 -17.88 15.00
C GLY A 123 -0.37 -17.84 16.43
#